data_AF-I3ZAQ5-F1
#
_entry.id   AF-I3ZAQ5-F1
#
_cell.length_a   1.000
_cell.length_b   1.000
_cell.length_c   1.000
_cell.angle_alpha   90.00
_cell.angle_beta   90.00
_cell.angle_gamma   90.00
#
_symmetry.space_group_name_H-M   'P 1'
#
loop_
_entity.id
_entity.type
_entity.pdbx_description
1 polymer ?
#
loop_
_entity_poly.entity_id
_entity_poly.type
_entity_poly.pdbx_seq_one_letter_code
_entity_poly.pdbx_strand_id
1 'polypeptide(L)'
;MKTPKSLNNKLKAAIVLTFLLLVIFGKNILDRKNFNELEESFASVYEDRLVVESYIFTISENLFRIKLLVNHCWEETDYSHVIEDIKTYEDKILATVSTFEKTNLTATEDEFLKDFRGIIETNLRIADYDLLYSDEKGINYEQVHIYNEYIERAIGDLEKLSNIQLEEGHRLAINSEKVVTRSRIWAQFEVAALVILLLIIYLLIYTSRNIKSELID
;
A
#
# COMPACT_ATOMS: atom_id res chain seq x y z
N MET A 1 13.41 66.78 -4.00
CA MET A 1 12.70 66.28 -5.20
C MET A 1 11.62 65.30 -4.73
N LYS A 2 10.35 65.71 -4.65
CA LYS A 2 9.25 64.87 -4.14
C LYS A 2 8.85 63.89 -5.25
N THR A 3 9.15 62.60 -5.08
CA THR A 3 8.61 61.55 -5.95
C THR A 3 7.08 61.66 -5.96
N PRO A 4 6.42 61.72 -7.12
CA PRO A 4 4.97 61.90 -7.18
C PRO A 4 4.29 60.71 -6.48
N LYS A 5 3.36 60.99 -5.57
CA LYS A 5 2.61 60.01 -4.75
C LYS A 5 2.06 58.81 -5.57
N SER A 6 1.78 59.02 -6.86
CA SER A 6 1.26 57.99 -7.78
C SER A 6 2.29 56.89 -8.13
N LEU A 7 3.59 57.19 -8.16
CA LEU A 7 4.63 56.21 -8.49
C LEU A 7 4.82 55.19 -7.34
N ASN A 8 4.75 55.66 -6.10
CA ASN A 8 4.84 54.81 -4.91
C ASN A 8 3.65 53.84 -4.81
N ASN A 9 2.45 54.26 -5.23
CA ASN A 9 1.26 53.40 -5.20
C ASN A 9 1.32 52.28 -6.27
N LYS A 10 1.82 52.57 -7.47
CA LYS A 10 2.02 51.57 -8.53
C LYS A 10 3.06 50.52 -8.13
N LEU A 11 4.15 50.94 -7.51
CA LEU A 11 5.18 50.02 -7.02
C LEU A 11 4.67 49.12 -5.88
N LYS A 12 3.91 49.68 -4.93
CA LYS A 12 3.27 48.88 -3.87
C LYS A 12 2.32 47.84 -4.44
N ALA A 13 1.50 48.20 -5.43
CA ALA A 13 0.59 47.27 -6.09
C ALA A 13 1.36 46.15 -6.82
N ALA A 14 2.45 46.48 -7.52
CA ALA A 14 3.30 45.49 -8.17
C ALA A 14 3.90 44.49 -7.16
N ILE A 15 4.41 44.97 -6.03
CA ILE A 15 4.95 44.11 -4.97
C ILE A 15 3.89 43.16 -4.43
N VAL A 16 2.67 43.64 -4.15
CA VAL A 16 1.56 42.81 -3.65
C VAL A 16 1.19 41.74 -4.68
N LEU A 17 1.07 42.10 -5.95
CA LEU A 17 0.75 41.15 -7.03
C LEU A 17 1.85 40.10 -7.21
N THR A 18 3.11 40.51 -7.23
CA THR A 18 4.26 39.59 -7.31
C THR A 18 4.28 38.64 -6.13
N PHE A 19 4.04 39.14 -4.92
CA PHE A 19 3.95 38.29 -3.72
C PHE A 19 2.82 37.26 -3.84
N LEU A 20 1.64 37.68 -4.28
CA LEU A 20 0.48 36.80 -4.43
C LEU A 20 0.73 35.69 -5.47
N LEU A 21 1.39 36.04 -6.58
CA LEU A 21 1.85 35.07 -7.58
C LEU A 21 2.86 34.07 -7.02
N LEU A 22 3.83 34.53 -6.22
CA LEU A 22 4.80 33.64 -5.57
C LEU A 22 4.14 32.66 -4.60
N VAL A 23 3.11 33.11 -3.86
CA VAL A 23 2.34 32.24 -2.96
C VAL A 23 1.60 31.16 -3.75
N ILE A 24 0.92 31.52 -4.84
CA ILE A 24 0.22 30.57 -5.72
C ILE A 24 1.22 29.57 -6.32
N PHE A 25 2.36 30.05 -6.82
CA PHE A 25 3.40 29.21 -7.38
C PHE A 25 4.00 28.24 -6.34
N GLY A 26 4.27 28.72 -5.13
CA GLY A 26 4.73 27.88 -4.03
C GLY A 26 3.72 26.81 -3.65
N LYS A 27 2.43 27.14 -3.65
CA LYS A 27 1.34 26.17 -3.42
C LYS A 27 1.31 25.11 -4.52
N ASN A 28 1.47 25.48 -5.79
CA ASN A 28 1.54 24.53 -6.90
C ASN A 28 2.67 23.49 -6.71
N ILE A 29 3.83 23.91 -6.21
CA ILE A 29 4.93 23.01 -5.87
C ILE A 29 4.53 22.04 -4.74
N LEU A 30 3.83 22.54 -3.72
CA LEU A 30 3.36 21.71 -2.60
C LEU A 30 2.32 20.68 -3.05
N ASP A 31 1.38 21.07 -3.93
CA ASP A 31 0.40 20.13 -4.49
C ASP A 31 1.07 19.01 -5.27
N ARG A 32 2.11 19.33 -6.04
CA ARG A 32 2.85 18.31 -6.78
C ARG A 32 3.50 17.30 -5.85
N LYS A 33 3.97 17.71 -4.68
CA LYS A 33 4.46 16.78 -3.65
C LYS A 33 3.34 15.91 -3.09
N ASN A 34 2.18 16.51 -2.76
CA ASN A 34 1.02 15.75 -2.29
C ASN A 34 0.54 14.72 -3.34
N PHE A 35 0.62 15.06 -4.63
CA PHE A 35 0.26 14.14 -5.71
C PHE A 35 1.20 12.94 -5.78
N ASN A 36 2.51 13.16 -5.67
CA ASN A 36 3.49 12.07 -5.64
C ASN A 36 3.28 11.16 -4.41
N GLU A 37 2.97 11.73 -3.24
CA GLU A 37 2.66 10.96 -2.02
C GLU A 37 1.41 10.07 -2.21
N LEU A 38 0.41 10.57 -2.94
CA LEU A 38 -0.78 9.78 -3.30
C LEU A 38 -0.43 8.66 -4.30
N GLU A 39 0.39 8.95 -5.31
CA GLU A 39 0.85 7.97 -6.29
C GLU A 39 1.61 6.81 -5.61
N GLU A 40 2.54 7.14 -4.71
CA GLU A 40 3.28 6.15 -3.90
C GLU A 40 2.34 5.33 -3.00
N SER A 41 1.34 5.98 -2.38
CA SER A 41 0.36 5.28 -1.55
C SER A 41 -0.50 4.31 -2.37
N PHE A 42 -0.93 4.69 -3.57
CA PHE A 42 -1.66 3.79 -4.47
C PHE A 42 -0.81 2.63 -4.97
N ALA A 43 0.44 2.90 -5.33
CA ALA A 43 1.38 1.86 -5.71
C ALA A 43 1.58 0.85 -4.58
N SER A 44 1.77 1.31 -3.33
CA SER A 44 1.91 0.43 -2.17
C SER A 44 0.64 -0.37 -1.86
N VAL A 45 -0.56 0.22 -1.96
CA VAL A 45 -1.81 -0.54 -1.80
C VAL A 45 -1.93 -1.66 -2.84
N TYR A 46 -1.49 -1.44 -4.07
CA TYR A 46 -1.53 -2.47 -5.11
C TYR A 46 -0.41 -3.50 -4.93
N GLU A 47 0.85 -3.08 -5.00
CA GLU A 47 2.04 -3.95 -5.00
C GLU A 47 2.30 -4.61 -3.64
N ASP A 48 2.15 -3.88 -2.53
CA ASP A 48 2.52 -4.39 -1.21
C ASP A 48 1.34 -4.97 -0.43
N ARG A 49 0.09 -4.60 -0.74
CA ARG A 49 -1.09 -5.10 0.00
C ARG A 49 -1.93 -6.08 -0.82
N LEU A 50 -2.36 -5.70 -2.03
CA LEU A 50 -3.22 -6.57 -2.83
C LEU A 50 -2.48 -7.76 -3.44
N VAL A 51 -1.29 -7.55 -4.01
CA VAL A 51 -0.46 -8.64 -4.56
C VAL A 51 -0.01 -9.58 -3.44
N VAL A 52 0.36 -9.04 -2.27
CA VAL A 52 0.73 -9.86 -1.10
C VAL A 52 -0.43 -10.71 -0.59
N GLU A 53 -1.66 -10.17 -0.54
CA GLU A 53 -2.85 -10.97 -0.23
C GLU A 53 -3.04 -12.14 -1.20
N SER A 54 -2.67 -11.97 -2.48
CA SER A 54 -2.70 -13.09 -3.44
C SER A 54 -1.68 -14.19 -3.09
N TYR A 55 -0.54 -13.85 -2.47
CA TYR A 55 0.42 -14.81 -1.95
C TYR A 55 -0.13 -15.55 -0.75
N ILE A 56 -0.72 -14.84 0.22
CA ILE A 56 -1.36 -15.43 1.40
C ILE A 56 -2.46 -16.40 0.96
N PHE A 57 -3.30 -16.00 -0.01
CA PHE A 57 -4.33 -16.86 -0.59
C PHE A 57 -3.74 -18.11 -1.26
N THR A 58 -2.70 -17.94 -2.09
CA THR A 58 -2.03 -19.06 -2.78
C THR A 58 -1.44 -20.05 -1.77
N ILE A 59 -0.78 -19.56 -0.72
CA ILE A 59 -0.22 -20.40 0.34
C ILE A 59 -1.35 -21.15 1.06
N SER A 60 -2.43 -20.45 1.39
CA SER A 60 -3.60 -21.04 2.08
C SER A 60 -4.25 -22.15 1.26
N GLU A 61 -4.38 -21.96 -0.06
CA GLU A 61 -4.89 -22.98 -0.98
C GLU A 61 -3.99 -24.23 -0.96
N ASN A 62 -2.66 -24.06 -1.05
CA ASN A 62 -1.72 -25.18 -1.02
C ASN A 62 -1.76 -25.92 0.33
N LEU A 63 -1.82 -25.20 1.46
CA LEU A 63 -2.00 -25.82 2.78
C LEU A 63 -3.31 -26.61 2.87
N PHE A 64 -4.41 -26.09 2.32
CA PHE A 64 -5.68 -26.79 2.30
C PHE A 64 -5.63 -28.06 1.43
N ARG A 65 -4.94 -28.02 0.29
CA ARG A 65 -4.69 -29.21 -0.55
C ARG A 65 -3.88 -30.27 0.19
N ILE A 66 -2.84 -29.87 0.92
CA ILE A 66 -2.08 -30.77 1.78
C ILE A 66 -3.00 -31.39 2.85
N LYS A 67 -3.79 -30.56 3.54
CA LYS A 67 -4.74 -31.02 4.58
C LYS A 67 -5.74 -32.05 4.05
N LEU A 68 -6.26 -31.84 2.83
CA LEU A 68 -7.13 -32.81 2.16
C LEU A 68 -6.43 -34.16 1.96
N LEU A 69 -5.22 -34.16 1.42
CA LEU A 69 -4.43 -35.36 1.18
C LEU A 69 -4.07 -36.11 2.47
N VAL A 70 -3.72 -35.37 3.53
CA VAL A 70 -3.42 -35.94 4.85
C VAL A 70 -4.67 -36.56 5.48
N ASN A 71 -5.84 -35.92 5.33
CA ASN A 71 -7.09 -36.42 5.92
C ASN A 71 -7.72 -37.61 5.17
N HIS A 72 -7.41 -37.79 3.88
CA HIS A 72 -7.89 -38.93 3.07
C HIS A 72 -6.86 -40.06 2.98
N CYS A 73 -5.82 -40.04 3.81
CA CYS A 73 -4.74 -41.04 3.78
C CYS A 73 -5.19 -42.50 3.95
N TRP A 74 -6.37 -42.73 4.54
CA TRP A 74 -6.95 -44.04 4.79
C TRP A 74 -7.74 -44.61 3.62
N GLU A 75 -8.02 -43.83 2.58
CA GLU A 75 -8.78 -44.25 1.40
C GLU A 75 -7.88 -44.80 0.27
N GLU A 76 -6.57 -44.54 0.32
CA GLU A 76 -5.66 -44.74 -0.80
C GLU A 76 -4.67 -45.88 -0.53
N THR A 77 -4.65 -46.90 -1.40
CA THR A 77 -3.80 -48.09 -1.24
C THR A 77 -2.33 -47.87 -1.62
N ASP A 78 -2.04 -46.87 -2.46
CA ASP A 78 -0.69 -46.44 -2.81
C ASP A 78 -0.51 -44.98 -2.42
N TYR A 79 0.16 -44.77 -1.30
CA TYR A 79 0.35 -43.44 -0.71
C TYR A 79 1.62 -42.73 -1.23
N SER A 80 2.41 -43.39 -2.08
CA SER A 80 3.67 -42.87 -2.61
C SER A 80 3.45 -41.62 -3.47
N HIS A 81 2.40 -41.64 -4.30
CA HIS A 81 2.00 -40.50 -5.12
C HIS A 81 1.49 -39.32 -4.27
N VAL A 82 0.85 -39.60 -3.14
CA VAL A 82 0.36 -38.56 -2.22
C VAL A 82 1.52 -37.81 -1.57
N ILE A 83 2.59 -38.53 -1.19
CA ILE A 83 3.80 -37.90 -0.63
C ILE A 83 4.45 -36.96 -1.64
N GLU A 84 4.51 -37.36 -2.92
CA GLU A 84 5.04 -36.50 -4.00
C GLU A 84 4.20 -35.24 -4.22
N ASP A 85 2.87 -35.38 -4.17
CA ASP A 85 1.94 -34.25 -4.27
C ASP A 85 2.08 -33.28 -3.10
N ILE A 86 2.14 -33.79 -1.86
CA ILE A 86 2.35 -32.96 -0.65
C ILE A 86 3.66 -32.19 -0.77
N LYS A 87 4.75 -32.87 -1.13
CA LYS A 87 6.06 -32.24 -1.34
C LYS A 87 5.99 -31.13 -2.39
N THR A 88 5.28 -31.37 -3.49
CA THR A 88 5.06 -30.38 -4.55
C THR A 88 4.33 -29.13 -4.02
N TYR A 89 3.33 -29.31 -3.16
CA TYR A 89 2.62 -28.19 -2.54
C TYR A 89 3.48 -27.43 -1.51
N GLU A 90 4.28 -28.12 -0.70
CA GLU A 90 5.24 -27.49 0.20
C GLU A 90 6.27 -26.64 -0.55
N ASP A 91 6.84 -27.17 -1.63
CA ASP A 91 7.82 -26.44 -2.43
C ASP A 91 7.19 -25.19 -3.08
N LYS A 92 5.92 -25.27 -3.51
CA LYS A 92 5.16 -24.09 -3.97
C LYS A 92 4.93 -23.08 -2.86
N ILE A 93 4.63 -23.53 -1.64
CA ILE A 93 4.48 -22.66 -0.47
C ILE A 93 5.80 -21.92 -0.23
N LEU A 94 6.92 -22.64 -0.12
CA LEU A 94 8.24 -22.04 0.14
C LEU A 94 8.69 -21.09 -0.97
N ALA A 95 8.40 -21.40 -2.23
CA ALA A 95 8.66 -20.51 -3.35
C ALA A 95 7.82 -19.21 -3.26
N THR A 96 6.56 -19.33 -2.87
CA THR A 96 5.66 -18.19 -2.67
C THR A 96 6.11 -17.34 -1.47
N VAL A 97 6.45 -17.96 -0.34
CA VAL A 97 7.02 -17.29 0.84
C VAL A 97 8.30 -16.54 0.47
N SER A 98 9.20 -17.16 -0.31
CA SER A 98 10.45 -16.52 -0.76
C SER A 98 10.22 -15.32 -1.69
N THR A 99 9.06 -15.27 -2.35
CA THR A 99 8.64 -14.12 -3.16
C THR A 99 8.02 -13.04 -2.27
N PHE A 100 7.20 -13.43 -1.31
CA PHE A 100 6.61 -12.56 -0.29
C PHE A 100 7.71 -11.86 0.53
N GLU A 101 8.76 -12.53 0.95
CA GLU A 101 9.89 -11.92 1.70
C GLU A 101 10.65 -10.81 0.96
N LYS A 102 10.47 -10.69 -0.36
CA LYS A 102 11.10 -9.65 -1.17
C LYS A 102 10.24 -8.39 -1.31
N THR A 103 8.99 -8.42 -0.81
CA THR A 103 8.12 -7.24 -0.82
C THR A 103 8.47 -6.30 0.33
N ASN A 104 7.80 -5.14 0.39
CA ASN A 104 8.05 -4.16 1.43
C ASN A 104 7.31 -4.53 2.73
N LEU A 105 7.91 -5.44 3.49
CA LEU A 105 7.38 -5.91 4.76
C LEU A 105 7.54 -4.87 5.88
N THR A 106 6.51 -4.77 6.72
CA THR A 106 6.64 -4.17 8.05
C THR A 106 7.45 -5.10 8.97
N ALA A 107 7.97 -4.55 10.07
CA ALA A 107 8.72 -5.35 11.05
C ALA A 107 7.87 -6.50 11.63
N THR A 108 6.57 -6.25 11.84
CA THR A 108 5.63 -7.25 12.34
C THR A 108 5.38 -8.35 11.31
N GLU A 109 5.20 -7.99 10.03
CA GLU A 109 5.03 -8.97 8.95
C GLU A 109 6.25 -9.85 8.76
N ASP A 110 7.45 -9.26 8.81
CA ASP A 110 8.71 -10.00 8.73
C ASP A 110 8.86 -11.03 9.87
N GLU A 111 8.46 -10.67 11.09
CA GLU A 111 8.46 -11.58 12.23
C GLU A 111 7.49 -12.76 12.02
N PHE A 112 6.22 -12.49 11.67
CA PHE A 112 5.22 -13.54 11.45
C PHE A 112 5.56 -14.42 10.23
N LEU A 113 6.08 -13.85 9.15
CA LEU A 113 6.45 -14.59 7.95
C LEU A 113 7.64 -15.52 8.20
N LYS A 114 8.59 -15.11 9.04
CA LYS A 114 9.71 -15.97 9.49
C LYS A 114 9.24 -17.11 10.37
N ASP A 115 8.34 -16.87 11.33
CA ASP A 115 7.75 -17.95 12.15
C ASP A 115 7.00 -18.94 11.26
N PHE A 116 6.18 -18.43 10.33
CA PHE A 116 5.47 -19.25 9.35
C PHE A 116 6.43 -20.12 8.51
N ARG A 117 7.49 -19.52 7.95
CA ARG A 117 8.51 -20.26 7.20
C ARG A 117 9.11 -21.37 8.06
N GLY A 118 9.45 -21.06 9.32
CA GLY A 118 10.00 -22.02 10.26
C GLY A 118 9.09 -23.24 10.46
N ILE A 119 7.78 -23.02 10.56
CA ILE A 119 6.78 -24.12 10.64
C ILE A 119 6.82 -24.98 9.37
N ILE A 120 6.84 -24.36 8.18
CA ILE A 120 6.89 -25.13 6.93
C ILE A 120 8.17 -25.98 6.84
N GLU A 121 9.31 -25.38 7.11
CA GLU A 121 10.62 -26.03 6.95
C GLU A 121 10.93 -27.06 8.05
N THR A 122 10.39 -26.89 9.26
CA THR A 122 10.74 -27.73 10.42
C THR A 122 9.65 -28.74 10.77
N ASN A 123 8.38 -28.41 10.55
CA ASN A 123 7.25 -29.19 11.07
C ASN A 123 6.35 -29.78 9.98
N LEU A 124 6.33 -29.16 8.80
CA LEU A 124 5.49 -29.57 7.67
C LEU A 124 6.32 -29.98 6.46
N ARG A 125 7.53 -30.50 6.64
CA ARG A 125 8.41 -30.92 5.54
C ARG A 125 8.28 -32.41 5.28
N ILE A 126 7.30 -32.85 4.50
CA ILE A 126 6.95 -34.28 4.38
C ILE A 126 8.11 -35.17 3.93
N ALA A 127 9.04 -34.61 3.14
CA ALA A 127 10.22 -35.33 2.66
C ALA A 127 11.15 -35.81 3.79
N ASP A 128 11.05 -35.21 4.98
CA ASP A 128 11.82 -35.60 6.16
C ASP A 128 11.05 -36.62 7.04
N TYR A 129 9.83 -36.99 6.63
CA TYR A 129 8.87 -37.74 7.42
C TYR A 129 8.44 -39.01 6.68
N ASP A 130 9.24 -40.07 6.78
CA ASP A 130 8.79 -41.48 6.64
C ASP A 130 7.73 -41.86 7.73
N LEU A 131 7.05 -40.86 8.30
CA LEU A 131 6.30 -40.94 9.53
C LEU A 131 4.80 -40.90 9.32
N LEU A 132 4.24 -40.42 8.20
CA LEU A 132 2.78 -40.51 7.94
C LEU A 132 2.37 -41.89 7.44
N TYR A 133 3.23 -42.54 6.66
CA TYR A 133 2.97 -43.82 6.02
C TYR A 133 4.29 -44.59 5.81
N SER A 134 4.23 -45.91 5.95
CA SER A 134 5.29 -46.81 5.46
C SER A 134 4.69 -48.11 4.95
N ASP A 135 5.31 -48.74 3.95
CA ASP A 135 4.87 -50.02 3.39
C ASP A 135 4.80 -51.14 4.45
N GLU A 136 5.66 -51.09 5.48
CA GLU A 136 5.73 -52.10 6.54
C GLU A 136 4.71 -51.89 7.66
N LYS A 137 4.41 -50.64 8.04
CA LYS A 137 3.58 -50.31 9.21
C LYS A 137 2.22 -49.68 8.87
N GLY A 138 1.99 -49.35 7.60
CA GLY A 138 0.81 -48.60 7.17
C GLY A 138 0.81 -47.16 7.68
N ILE A 139 -0.39 -46.61 7.87
CA ILE A 139 -0.62 -45.22 8.27
C ILE A 139 -0.30 -45.02 9.76
N ASN A 140 0.40 -43.94 10.06
CA ASN A 140 0.66 -43.49 11.43
C ASN A 140 -0.30 -42.36 11.82
N TYR A 141 -1.42 -42.74 12.44
CA TYR A 141 -2.47 -41.80 12.84
C TYR A 141 -2.01 -40.72 13.84
N GLU A 142 -1.03 -41.02 14.70
CA GLU A 142 -0.48 -40.04 15.64
C GLU A 142 0.27 -38.93 14.88
N GLN A 143 1.10 -39.31 13.90
CA GLN A 143 1.80 -38.33 13.09
C GLN A 143 0.84 -37.54 12.19
N VAL A 144 -0.19 -38.18 11.63
CA VAL A 144 -1.25 -37.49 10.89
C VAL A 144 -1.92 -36.42 11.75
N HIS A 145 -2.19 -36.72 13.02
CA HIS A 145 -2.76 -35.75 13.95
C HIS A 145 -1.81 -34.57 14.20
N ILE A 146 -0.54 -34.85 14.55
CA ILE A 146 0.48 -33.81 14.78
C ILE A 146 0.67 -32.93 13.54
N TYR A 147 0.71 -33.55 12.35
CA TYR A 147 0.87 -32.82 11.09
C TYR A 147 -0.30 -31.87 10.83
N ASN A 148 -1.53 -32.34 11.08
CA ASN A 148 -2.73 -31.50 11.00
C ASN A 148 -2.70 -30.34 12.00
N GLU A 149 -2.22 -30.54 13.23
CA GLU A 149 -2.07 -29.43 14.21
C GLU A 149 -1.13 -28.34 13.70
N TYR A 150 -0.03 -28.71 13.06
CA TYR A 150 0.88 -27.73 12.44
C TYR A 150 0.27 -27.03 11.23
N ILE A 151 -0.54 -27.72 10.42
CA ILE A 151 -1.31 -27.07 9.35
C ILE A 151 -2.27 -26.02 9.92
N GLU A 152 -3.04 -26.37 10.97
CA GLU A 152 -3.96 -25.41 11.61
C GLU A 152 -3.22 -24.20 12.17
N ARG A 153 -2.06 -24.42 12.80
CA ARG A 153 -1.21 -23.32 13.27
C ARG A 153 -0.75 -22.44 12.11
N ALA A 154 -0.26 -23.03 11.02
CA ALA A 154 0.19 -22.30 9.84
C ALA A 154 -0.95 -21.48 9.21
N ILE A 155 -2.18 -22.02 9.13
CA ILE A 155 -3.37 -21.29 8.68
C ILE A 155 -3.67 -20.12 9.62
N GLY A 156 -3.59 -20.31 10.94
CA GLY A 156 -3.79 -19.25 11.91
C GLY A 156 -2.77 -18.11 11.78
N ASP A 157 -1.52 -18.40 11.42
CA ASP A 157 -0.50 -17.38 11.19
C ASP A 157 -0.74 -16.61 9.87
N LEU A 158 -1.26 -17.27 8.83
CA LEU A 158 -1.72 -16.60 7.61
C LEU A 158 -2.91 -15.68 7.86
N GLU A 159 -3.85 -16.07 8.72
CA GLU A 159 -4.98 -15.21 9.11
C GLU A 159 -4.48 -13.95 9.85
N LYS A 160 -3.49 -14.08 10.74
CA LYS A 160 -2.86 -12.92 11.38
C LYS A 160 -2.16 -12.02 10.37
N LEU A 161 -1.38 -12.61 9.45
CA LEU A 161 -0.72 -11.86 8.38
C LEU A 161 -1.73 -11.10 7.52
N SER A 162 -2.84 -11.73 7.14
CA SER A 162 -3.89 -11.07 6.36
C SER A 162 -4.57 -9.94 7.12
N ASN A 163 -4.85 -10.12 8.42
CA ASN A 163 -5.39 -9.05 9.25
C ASN A 163 -4.43 -7.84 9.34
N ILE A 164 -3.12 -8.09 9.42
CA ILE A 164 -2.10 -7.02 9.37
C ILE A 164 -2.12 -6.31 8.01
N GLN A 165 -2.23 -7.04 6.89
CA GLN A 165 -2.36 -6.44 5.56
C GLN A 165 -3.58 -5.53 5.44
N LEU A 166 -4.72 -5.96 5.98
CA LEU A 166 -5.95 -5.17 5.96
C LEU A 166 -5.82 -3.89 6.81
N GLU A 167 -5.19 -3.98 7.98
CA GLU A 167 -4.93 -2.82 8.84
C GLU A 167 -3.99 -1.81 8.16
N GLU A 168 -2.90 -2.29 7.56
CA GLU A 168 -1.95 -1.45 6.82
C GLU A 168 -2.57 -0.83 5.56
N GLY A 169 -3.34 -1.61 4.79
CA GLY A 169 -4.09 -1.12 3.65
C GLY A 169 -5.10 -0.03 4.04
N HIS A 170 -5.82 -0.21 5.15
CA HIS A 170 -6.73 0.79 5.69
C HIS A 170 -6.00 2.06 6.15
N ARG A 171 -4.82 1.92 6.78
CA ARG A 171 -3.97 3.04 7.18
C ARG A 171 -3.52 3.87 5.98
N LEU A 172 -3.09 3.23 4.89
CA LEU A 172 -2.71 3.90 3.64
C LEU A 172 -3.90 4.63 3.01
N ALA A 173 -5.09 4.02 3.00
CA ALA A 173 -6.31 4.64 2.49
C ALA A 173 -6.70 5.90 3.27
N ILE A 174 -6.71 5.84 4.61
CA ILE A 174 -7.01 6.99 5.47
C ILE A 174 -6.01 8.12 5.28
N ASN A 175 -4.71 7.80 5.17
CA ASN A 175 -3.69 8.81 4.97
C ASN A 175 -3.84 9.50 3.60
N SER A 176 -4.14 8.73 2.56
CA SER A 176 -4.44 9.26 1.23
C SER A 176 -5.66 10.20 1.26
N GLU A 177 -6.72 9.83 1.98
CA GLU A 177 -7.92 10.67 2.14
C GLU A 177 -7.60 12.01 2.82
N LYS A 178 -6.75 12.01 3.86
CA LYS A 178 -6.30 13.23 4.54
C LYS A 178 -5.54 14.15 3.57
N VAL A 179 -4.64 13.60 2.76
CA VAL A 179 -3.86 14.36 1.76
C VAL A 179 -4.79 14.97 0.71
N VAL A 180 -5.76 14.20 0.21
CA VAL A 180 -6.78 14.69 -0.74
C VAL A 180 -7.64 15.79 -0.14
N THR A 181 -8.16 15.60 1.08
CA THR A 181 -9.04 16.56 1.75
C THR A 181 -8.32 17.89 2.01
N ARG A 182 -7.09 17.82 2.52
CA ARG A 182 -6.22 19.01 2.70
C ARG A 182 -6.02 19.73 1.37
N SER A 183 -5.66 19.01 0.32
CA SER A 183 -5.40 19.59 -1.00
C SER A 183 -6.66 20.24 -1.61
N ARG A 184 -7.83 19.63 -1.40
CA ARG A 184 -9.13 20.18 -1.85
C ARG A 184 -9.45 21.52 -1.18
N ILE A 185 -9.27 21.63 0.14
CA ILE A 185 -9.50 22.88 0.87
C ILE A 185 -8.55 23.97 0.35
N TRP A 186 -7.27 23.66 0.18
CA TRP A 186 -6.29 24.62 -0.35
C TRP A 186 -6.59 25.05 -1.79
N ALA A 187 -7.07 24.15 -2.65
CA ALA A 187 -7.48 24.50 -4.01
C ALA A 187 -8.64 25.50 -4.03
N GLN A 188 -9.60 25.41 -3.10
CA GLN A 188 -10.68 26.39 -3.00
C GLN A 188 -10.17 27.79 -2.63
N PHE A 189 -9.24 27.88 -1.67
CA PHE A 189 -8.60 29.15 -1.33
C PHE A 189 -7.79 29.73 -2.49
N GLU A 190 -7.11 28.89 -3.26
CA GLU A 190 -6.36 29.32 -4.45
C GLU A 190 -7.29 29.91 -5.52
N VAL A 191 -8.42 29.26 -5.82
CA VAL A 191 -9.42 29.79 -6.76
C VAL A 191 -9.95 31.15 -6.29
N ALA A 192 -10.28 31.28 -5.00
CA ALA A 192 -10.72 32.56 -4.44
C ALA A 192 -9.63 33.65 -4.56
N ALA A 193 -8.38 33.30 -4.27
CA ALA A 193 -7.24 34.22 -4.41
C ALA A 193 -7.02 34.65 -5.88
N LEU A 194 -7.18 33.74 -6.83
CA LEU A 194 -7.11 34.05 -8.27
C LEU A 194 -8.21 35.02 -8.71
N VAL A 195 -9.45 34.84 -8.23
CA VAL A 195 -10.55 35.78 -8.52
C VAL A 195 -10.24 37.17 -7.96
N ILE A 196 -9.77 37.26 -6.71
CA ILE A 196 -9.37 38.54 -6.09
C ILE A 196 -8.24 39.20 -6.89
N LEU A 197 -7.25 38.42 -7.32
CA LEU A 197 -6.14 38.91 -8.15
C LEU A 197 -6.64 39.50 -9.48
N LEU A 198 -7.56 38.81 -10.16
CA LEU A 198 -8.17 39.31 -11.40
C LEU A 198 -8.92 40.63 -11.17
N LEU A 199 -9.68 40.75 -10.08
CA LEU A 199 -10.39 41.98 -9.72
C LEU A 199 -9.42 43.15 -9.45
N ILE A 200 -8.34 42.90 -8.72
CA ILE A 200 -7.30 43.93 -8.44
C ILE A 200 -6.67 44.40 -9.76
N ILE A 201 -6.30 43.48 -10.64
CA ILE A 201 -5.72 43.81 -11.95
C ILE A 201 -6.70 44.64 -12.78
N TYR A 202 -7.98 44.24 -12.84
CA TYR A 202 -9.02 44.97 -13.55
C TYR A 202 -9.18 46.41 -13.03
N LEU A 203 -9.27 46.60 -11.71
CA LEU A 203 -9.37 47.92 -11.10
C LEU A 203 -8.15 48.80 -11.39
N LEU A 204 -6.94 48.24 -11.32
CA LEU A 204 -5.71 48.97 -11.65
C LEU A 204 -5.69 49.46 -13.10
N ILE A 205 -6.10 48.60 -14.04
CA ILE A 205 -6.20 48.97 -15.46
C ILE A 205 -7.24 50.08 -15.66
N TYR A 206 -8.43 49.93 -15.07
CA TYR A 206 -9.52 50.90 -15.17
C TYR A 206 -9.11 52.28 -14.64
N THR A 207 -8.56 52.36 -13.43
CA THR A 207 -8.08 53.63 -12.86
C THR A 207 -6.95 54.24 -13.70
N SER A 208 -6.05 53.43 -14.27
CA SER A 208 -4.98 53.96 -15.12
C SER A 208 -5.49 54.58 -16.42
N ARG A 209 -6.59 54.05 -16.98
CA ARG A 209 -7.24 54.60 -18.18
C ARG A 209 -7.92 55.93 -17.90
N ASN A 210 -8.66 56.05 -16.79
CA ASN A 210 -9.35 57.29 -16.42
C ASN A 210 -8.37 58.45 -16.16
N ILE A 211 -7.21 58.19 -15.55
CA ILE A 211 -6.17 59.22 -15.37
C ILE A 211 -5.65 59.73 -16.73
N LYS A 212 -5.62 58.88 -17.75
CA LYS A 212 -5.13 59.25 -19.08
C LYS A 212 -6.16 60.06 -19.87
N SER A 213 -7.46 59.93 -19.61
CA SER A 213 -8.49 60.77 -20.25
C SER A 213 -8.58 62.17 -19.64
N GLU A 214 -8.45 62.31 -18.31
CA GLU A 214 -8.40 63.62 -17.63
C GLU A 214 -7.18 64.49 -17.98
N LEU A 215 -6.14 63.91 -18.58
CA LEU A 215 -4.92 64.62 -18.99
C LEU A 215 -4.94 65.07 -20.46
N ILE A 216 -5.96 64.67 -21.24
CA ILE A 216 -6.07 64.95 -22.69
C ILE A 216 -7.21 65.96 -22.98
N ASP A 217 -8.08 66.24 -22.01
CA ASP A 217 -9.01 67.40 -22.03
C ASP A 217 -8.37 68.63 -21.38
#